data_AF-A0A843WBU0-F1
#
_entry.id   AF-A0A843WBU0-F1
#
_cell.length_a   1.000
_cell.length_b   1.000
_cell.length_c   1.000
_cell.angle_alpha   90.00
_cell.angle_beta   90.00
_cell.angle_gamma   90.00
#
_symmetry.space_group_name_H-M   'P 1'
#
loop_
_entity.id
_entity.type
_entity.pdbx_description
1 polymer ?
#
loop_
_entity_poly.entity_id
_entity_poly.type
_entity_poly.pdbx_seq_one_letter_code
_entity_poly.pdbx_strand_id
1 'polypeptide(L)'
;MFCWKLINRAVSVDQRIMESGIHLASCCACCKYPQSEDLNHLFLLGDLEVSLWQWLLPLVPPNVHIQGSITATIWYFITKSSTSSPLGFVSLHCFIVMLWEIWKGRCLARFENKNISRKIIINNIKSSVAHSLSKLHFSVKAIPKEISILQQLGFFPHCRVKQCKFIRWIPPILDFSLNVDGAGKGNPGDCGGGGCIRDKHGSVVIAFSHFYGYGSSMLAEARALCDGLRLADFFGIRLSMIN
;
A
#
# COMPACT_ATOMS: atom_id res chain seq x y z
N MET A 1 6.58 0.97 -15.78
CA MET A 1 7.35 0.52 -16.96
C MET A 1 8.87 0.69 -16.80
N PHE A 2 9.38 1.84 -16.32
CA PHE A 2 10.84 2.08 -16.22
C PHE A 2 11.59 1.13 -15.26
N CYS A 3 11.12 0.97 -14.01
CA CYS A 3 11.77 0.06 -13.04
C CYS A 3 11.85 -1.39 -13.55
N TRP A 4 10.84 -1.85 -14.30
CA TRP A 4 10.88 -3.15 -14.95
C TRP A 4 12.02 -3.25 -15.96
N LYS A 5 12.25 -2.21 -16.77
CA LYS A 5 13.41 -2.17 -17.68
C LYS A 5 14.74 -2.21 -16.92
N LEU A 6 14.85 -1.51 -15.79
CA LEU A 6 16.06 -1.56 -14.95
C LEU A 6 16.31 -2.97 -14.38
N ILE A 7 15.29 -3.61 -13.82
CA ILE A 7 15.38 -4.97 -13.27
C ILE A 7 15.84 -5.96 -14.35
N ASN A 8 15.32 -5.82 -15.56
CA ASN A 8 15.65 -6.71 -16.70
C ASN A 8 16.88 -6.26 -17.50
N ARG A 9 17.65 -5.26 -17.02
CA ARG A 9 18.83 -4.71 -17.72
C ARG A 9 18.54 -4.29 -19.17
N ALA A 10 17.33 -3.79 -19.41
CA ALA A 10 16.83 -3.37 -20.72
C ALA A 10 16.93 -1.83 -20.92
N VAL A 11 17.61 -1.13 -20.02
CA VAL A 11 17.91 0.30 -20.15
C VAL A 11 19.23 0.47 -20.90
N SER A 12 19.25 1.37 -21.89
CA SER A 12 20.39 1.58 -22.79
C SER A 12 21.46 2.45 -22.13
N VAL A 13 22.33 1.81 -21.33
CA VAL A 13 23.60 2.39 -20.87
C VAL A 13 24.76 1.89 -21.73
N ASP A 14 25.88 2.63 -21.76
CA ASP A 14 27.04 2.30 -22.59
C ASP A 14 27.52 0.85 -22.39
N GLN A 15 27.63 0.37 -21.15
CA GLN A 15 27.97 -1.05 -20.89
C GLN A 15 27.03 -2.02 -21.61
N ARG A 16 25.72 -1.76 -21.59
CA ARG A 16 24.73 -2.67 -22.19
C ARG A 16 24.79 -2.69 -23.71
N ILE A 17 25.13 -1.55 -24.30
CA ILE A 17 25.34 -1.41 -25.73
C ILE A 17 26.59 -2.19 -26.16
N MET A 18 27.68 -2.09 -25.39
CA MET A 18 28.90 -2.88 -25.61
C MET A 18 28.66 -4.40 -25.48
N GLU A 19 27.89 -4.83 -24.48
CA GLU A 19 27.47 -6.24 -24.32
C GLU A 19 26.66 -6.77 -25.53
N SER A 20 26.08 -5.87 -26.33
CA SER A 20 25.35 -6.22 -27.56
C SER A 20 26.25 -6.26 -28.80
N GLY A 21 27.57 -6.15 -28.63
CA GLY A 21 28.56 -6.24 -29.71
C GLY A 21 28.91 -4.91 -30.39
N ILE A 22 28.45 -3.77 -29.86
CA ILE A 22 28.74 -2.45 -30.43
C ILE A 22 29.94 -1.82 -29.72
N HIS A 23 31.03 -1.59 -30.45
CA HIS A 23 32.22 -0.93 -29.91
C HIS A 23 32.00 0.58 -29.76
N LEU A 24 32.18 1.09 -28.53
CA LEU A 24 32.12 2.51 -28.20
C LEU A 24 33.04 2.84 -27.02
N ALA A 25 33.37 4.12 -26.84
CA ALA A 25 34.07 4.60 -25.65
C ALA A 25 33.06 4.90 -24.54
N SER A 26 32.99 4.02 -23.53
CA SER A 26 32.06 4.15 -22.41
C SER A 26 32.41 5.38 -21.57
N CYS A 27 31.49 6.33 -21.47
CA CYS A 27 31.70 7.58 -20.77
C CYS A 27 30.38 8.15 -20.26
N CYS A 28 30.24 8.20 -18.93
CA CYS A 28 29.09 8.80 -18.26
C CYS A 28 29.07 10.31 -18.50
N ALA A 29 28.00 10.80 -19.13
CA ALA A 29 27.81 12.23 -19.41
C ALA A 29 27.43 13.05 -18.17
N CYS A 30 27.06 12.39 -17.06
CA CYS A 30 26.61 13.04 -15.83
C CYS A 30 27.77 13.38 -14.87
N CYS A 31 28.96 12.80 -15.07
CA CYS A 31 30.07 12.94 -14.14
C CYS A 31 31.02 14.08 -14.54
N LYS A 32 31.51 14.81 -13.54
CA LYS A 32 32.55 15.83 -13.75
C LYS A 32 33.85 15.21 -14.26
N TYR A 33 34.20 14.05 -13.71
CA TYR A 33 35.30 13.21 -14.20
C TYR A 33 34.71 11.97 -14.86
N PRO A 34 34.89 11.80 -16.18
CA PRO A 34 34.35 10.66 -16.90
C PRO A 34 34.70 9.31 -16.29
N GLN A 35 33.68 8.51 -16.02
CA GLN A 35 33.81 7.09 -15.69
C GLN A 35 33.00 6.25 -16.67
N SER A 36 33.28 4.95 -16.71
CA SER A 36 32.48 4.02 -17.52
C SER A 36 31.02 4.06 -17.08
N GLU A 37 30.09 4.20 -18.04
CA GLU A 37 28.66 4.25 -17.76
C GLU A 37 28.07 2.83 -17.68
N ASP A 38 27.83 2.39 -16.45
CA ASP A 38 27.04 1.20 -16.14
C ASP A 38 25.81 1.54 -15.26
N LEU A 39 24.94 0.57 -15.04
CA LEU A 39 23.71 0.77 -14.26
C LEU A 39 23.98 1.14 -12.79
N ASN A 40 24.99 0.55 -12.16
CA ASN A 40 25.29 0.85 -10.75
C ASN A 40 25.97 2.21 -10.63
N HIS A 41 26.91 2.52 -11.53
CA HIS A 41 27.51 3.85 -11.62
C HIS A 41 26.43 4.92 -11.79
N LEU A 42 25.54 4.74 -12.77
CA LEU A 42 24.53 5.72 -13.13
C LEU A 42 23.45 5.94 -12.04
N PHE A 43 23.11 4.93 -11.24
CA PHE A 43 22.00 5.04 -10.28
C PHE A 43 22.41 5.01 -8.79
N LEU A 44 23.64 4.56 -8.48
CA LEU A 44 24.09 4.35 -7.10
C LEU A 44 25.39 5.07 -6.75
N LEU A 45 26.38 5.06 -7.66
CA LEU A 45 27.77 5.40 -7.29
C LEU A 45 28.21 6.80 -7.74
N GLY A 46 27.52 7.44 -8.68
CA GLY A 46 27.88 8.79 -9.11
C GLY A 46 27.71 9.84 -8.00
N ASP A 47 28.46 10.94 -8.07
CA ASP A 47 28.49 11.97 -7.02
C ASP A 47 27.10 12.58 -6.76
N LEU A 48 26.34 12.81 -7.84
CA LEU A 48 24.97 13.32 -7.77
C LEU A 48 24.06 12.29 -7.09
N GLU A 49 24.17 11.04 -7.51
CA GLU A 49 23.37 9.90 -7.04
C GLU A 49 23.60 9.66 -5.55
N VAL A 50 24.86 9.59 -5.10
CA VAL A 50 25.22 9.45 -3.68
C VAL A 50 24.60 10.59 -2.85
N SER A 51 24.61 11.82 -3.36
CA SER A 51 23.99 12.96 -2.68
C SER A 51 22.45 12.87 -2.63
N LEU A 52 21.82 12.30 -3.66
CA LEU A 52 20.38 12.05 -3.68
C LEU A 52 20.01 10.92 -2.71
N TRP A 53 20.82 9.88 -2.64
CA TRP A 53 20.68 8.79 -1.67
C TRP A 53 20.79 9.26 -0.22
N GLN A 54 21.73 10.15 0.08
CA GLN A 54 21.83 10.78 1.40
C GLN A 54 20.56 11.58 1.76
N TRP A 55 19.95 12.25 0.78
CA TRP A 55 18.68 12.95 1.00
C TRP A 55 17.51 11.98 1.22
N LEU A 56 17.50 10.85 0.52
CA LEU A 56 16.45 9.83 0.65
C LEU A 56 16.57 9.03 1.96
N LEU A 57 17.77 8.95 2.55
CA LEU A 57 18.11 8.10 3.69
C LEU A 57 17.07 8.07 4.84
N PRO A 58 16.47 9.20 5.27
CA PRO A 58 15.49 9.17 6.36
C PRO A 58 14.17 8.47 5.99
N LEU A 59 13.89 8.29 4.70
CA LEU A 59 12.73 7.55 4.19
C LEU A 59 13.04 6.06 3.96
N VAL A 60 14.30 5.68 4.02
CA VAL A 60 14.73 4.33 3.68
C VAL A 60 14.29 3.37 4.79
N PRO A 61 13.68 2.21 4.47
CA PRO A 61 13.35 1.21 5.48
C PRO A 61 14.63 0.76 6.24
N PRO A 62 14.53 0.39 7.53
CA PRO A 62 15.70 -0.03 8.31
C PRO A 62 16.40 -1.24 7.67
N ASN A 63 17.74 -1.24 7.70
CA ASN A 63 18.65 -2.28 7.14
C ASN A 63 18.81 -2.29 5.60
N VAL A 64 18.64 -1.15 4.91
CA VAL A 64 19.08 -1.06 3.52
C VAL A 64 20.61 -0.99 3.45
N HIS A 65 21.20 -2.04 2.91
CA HIS A 65 22.56 -1.97 2.40
C HIS A 65 22.52 -1.45 0.95
N ILE A 66 22.91 -0.20 0.73
CA ILE A 66 23.11 0.40 -0.61
C ILE A 66 24.37 -0.19 -1.30
N GLN A 67 24.99 -1.23 -0.74
CA GLN A 67 26.24 -1.82 -1.23
C GLN A 67 26.01 -2.98 -2.22
N GLY A 68 24.96 -2.90 -3.03
CA GLY A 68 24.60 -3.95 -3.99
C GLY A 68 24.36 -3.42 -5.40
N SER A 69 23.80 -4.29 -6.24
CA SER A 69 23.28 -3.93 -7.56
C SER A 69 22.03 -3.07 -7.44
N ILE A 70 21.83 -2.11 -8.37
CA ILE A 70 20.58 -1.34 -8.48
C ILE A 70 19.35 -2.24 -8.56
N THR A 71 19.47 -3.42 -9.18
CA THR A 71 18.36 -4.38 -9.25
C THR A 71 17.99 -4.93 -7.86
N ALA A 72 18.97 -5.21 -7.01
CA ALA A 72 18.75 -5.67 -5.64
C ALA A 72 18.14 -4.56 -4.79
N THR A 73 18.61 -3.32 -4.97
CA THR A 73 18.04 -2.13 -4.32
C THR A 73 16.57 -1.95 -4.70
N ILE A 74 16.22 -2.08 -5.99
CA ILE A 74 14.83 -1.98 -6.44
C ILE A 74 13.95 -3.06 -5.79
N TRP A 75 14.41 -4.32 -5.80
CA TRP A 75 13.67 -5.42 -5.17
C TRP A 75 13.46 -5.20 -3.67
N TYR A 76 14.47 -4.68 -2.98
CA TYR A 76 14.34 -4.36 -1.57
C TYR A 76 13.25 -3.31 -1.32
N PHE A 77 13.27 -2.18 -2.05
CA PHE A 77 12.25 -1.15 -1.88
C PHE A 77 10.85 -1.68 -2.15
N ILE A 78 10.66 -2.48 -3.20
CA ILE A 78 9.36 -3.09 -3.53
C ILE A 78 8.89 -4.04 -2.43
N THR A 79 9.78 -4.85 -1.86
CA THR A 79 9.41 -5.88 -0.88
C THR A 79 9.28 -5.37 0.56
N LYS A 80 9.97 -4.29 0.92
CA LYS A 80 9.99 -3.75 2.30
C LYS A 80 9.11 -2.52 2.50
N SER A 81 8.75 -1.81 1.44
CA SER A 81 7.88 -0.64 1.56
C SER A 81 6.41 -1.05 1.60
N SER A 82 5.76 -0.84 2.75
CA SER A 82 4.31 -1.03 2.87
C SER A 82 3.56 0.07 2.13
N THR A 83 2.76 -0.30 1.12
CA THR A 83 1.89 0.66 0.41
C THR A 83 0.70 1.13 1.26
N SER A 84 0.42 0.43 2.35
CA SER A 84 -0.66 0.76 3.29
C SER A 84 -0.24 1.76 4.36
N SER A 85 1.07 1.96 4.59
CA SER A 85 1.57 2.98 5.52
C SER A 85 2.01 4.25 4.77
N PRO A 86 1.81 5.45 5.34
CA PRO A 86 2.27 6.68 4.71
C PRO A 86 3.77 6.68 4.43
N LEU A 87 4.59 6.20 5.38
CA LEU A 87 6.04 6.19 5.23
C LEU A 87 6.48 5.24 4.11
N GLY A 88 5.93 4.02 4.06
CA GLY A 88 6.26 3.05 3.03
C GLY A 88 5.84 3.51 1.65
N PHE A 89 4.64 4.10 1.52
CA PHE A 89 4.20 4.70 0.26
C PHE A 89 5.14 5.81 -0.22
N VAL A 90 5.44 6.78 0.64
CA VAL A 90 6.32 7.91 0.29
C VAL A 90 7.74 7.43 -0.04
N SER A 91 8.27 6.49 0.75
CA SER A 91 9.59 5.89 0.52
C SER A 91 9.71 5.28 -0.87
N LEU A 92 8.78 4.38 -1.23
CA LEU A 92 8.78 3.71 -2.53
C LEU A 92 8.58 4.72 -3.67
N HIS A 93 7.67 5.68 -3.50
CA HIS A 93 7.38 6.67 -4.53
C HIS A 93 8.57 7.61 -4.77
N CYS A 94 9.19 8.13 -3.70
CA CYS A 94 10.41 8.93 -3.79
C CYS A 94 11.52 8.18 -4.52
N PHE A 95 11.73 6.91 -4.17
CA PHE A 95 12.75 6.07 -4.79
C PHE A 95 12.49 5.86 -6.29
N ILE A 96 11.28 5.49 -6.70
CA ILE A 96 10.93 5.27 -8.11
C ILE A 96 11.08 6.56 -8.93
N VAL A 97 10.60 7.69 -8.40
CA VAL A 97 10.72 8.98 -9.10
C VAL A 97 12.17 9.42 -9.18
N MET A 98 12.98 9.20 -8.13
CA MET A 98 14.42 9.50 -8.16
C MET A 98 15.13 8.76 -9.29
N LEU A 99 14.90 7.45 -9.47
CA LEU A 99 15.49 6.69 -10.58
C LEU A 99 15.07 7.26 -11.94
N TRP A 100 13.81 7.66 -12.07
CA TRP A 100 13.32 8.27 -13.31
C TRP A 100 13.94 9.64 -13.58
N GLU A 101 14.08 10.50 -12.56
CA GLU A 101 14.73 11.81 -12.70
C GLU A 101 16.21 11.69 -13.06
N ILE A 102 16.94 10.73 -12.46
CA ILE A 102 18.33 10.42 -12.82
C ILE A 102 18.42 10.01 -14.29
N TRP A 103 17.54 9.10 -14.74
CA TRP A 103 17.51 8.67 -16.13
C TRP A 103 17.23 9.82 -17.11
N LYS A 104 16.24 10.68 -16.80
CA LYS A 104 15.97 11.89 -17.59
C LYS A 104 17.17 12.83 -17.61
N GLY A 105 17.83 13.02 -16.46
CA GLY A 105 19.04 13.84 -16.35
C GLY A 105 20.15 13.33 -17.25
N ARG A 106 20.38 12.01 -17.28
CA ARG A 106 21.32 11.38 -18.19
C ARG A 106 20.96 11.58 -19.65
N CYS A 107 19.70 11.39 -20.04
CA CYS A 107 19.26 11.61 -21.41
C CYS A 107 19.51 13.07 -21.85
N LEU A 108 19.20 14.04 -20.98
CA LEU A 108 19.47 15.46 -21.25
C LEU A 108 20.96 15.76 -21.36
N ALA A 109 21.78 15.19 -20.48
CA ALA A 109 23.23 15.36 -20.53
C ALA A 109 23.82 14.77 -21.83
N ARG A 110 23.37 13.57 -22.23
CA ARG A 110 23.90 12.86 -23.40
C ARG A 110 23.44 13.44 -24.74
N PHE A 111 22.17 13.79 -24.86
CA PHE A 111 21.56 14.16 -26.16
C PHE A 111 21.38 15.67 -26.34
N GLU A 112 21.32 16.43 -25.25
CA GLU A 112 21.11 17.88 -25.29
C GLU A 112 22.23 18.68 -24.63
N ASN A 113 23.27 18.00 -24.11
CA ASN A 113 24.38 18.61 -23.37
C ASN A 113 23.92 19.49 -22.19
N LYS A 114 22.82 19.09 -21.53
CA LYS A 114 22.21 19.79 -20.39
C LYS A 114 22.32 18.94 -19.12
N ASN A 115 22.92 19.49 -18.08
CA ASN A 115 23.00 18.84 -16.77
C ASN A 115 21.89 19.31 -15.84
N ILE A 116 21.22 18.37 -15.15
CA ILE A 116 20.21 18.69 -14.14
C ILE A 116 20.88 18.77 -12.77
N SER A 117 20.59 19.84 -12.02
CA SER A 117 21.08 19.98 -10.65
C SER A 117 20.29 19.12 -9.65
N ARG A 118 20.96 18.70 -8.58
CA ARG A 118 20.36 18.01 -7.41
C ARG A 118 19.07 18.68 -6.92
N LYS A 119 19.05 20.02 -6.86
CA LYS A 119 17.91 20.81 -6.38
C LYS A 119 16.67 20.62 -7.27
N ILE A 120 16.85 20.60 -8.58
CA ILE A 120 15.75 20.38 -9.54
C ILE A 120 15.19 18.97 -9.37
N ILE A 121 16.06 17.96 -9.27
CA ILE A 121 15.65 16.56 -9.06
C ILE A 121 14.83 16.43 -7.77
N ILE A 122 15.33 16.95 -6.64
CA ILE A 122 14.60 16.90 -5.36
C ILE A 122 13.25 17.61 -5.44
N ASN A 123 13.18 18.77 -6.11
CA ASN A 123 11.92 19.50 -6.28
C ASN A 123 10.91 18.73 -7.15
N ASN A 124 11.38 18.06 -8.21
CA ASN A 124 10.54 17.21 -9.05
C ASN A 124 9.99 16.01 -8.25
N ILE A 125 10.85 15.36 -7.47
CA ILE A 125 10.44 14.25 -6.58
C ILE A 125 9.38 14.74 -5.59
N LYS A 126 9.64 15.85 -4.88
CA LYS A 126 8.69 16.42 -3.92
C LYS A 126 7.34 16.74 -4.55
N SER A 127 7.35 17.36 -5.73
CA SER A 127 6.13 17.74 -6.46
C SER A 127 5.33 16.51 -6.90
N SER A 128 6.00 15.48 -7.44
CA SER A 128 5.37 14.23 -7.87
C SER A 128 4.72 13.49 -6.69
N VAL A 129 5.43 13.40 -5.57
CA VAL A 129 4.94 12.73 -4.36
C VAL A 129 3.80 13.53 -3.72
N ALA A 130 3.92 14.86 -3.61
CA ALA A 130 2.85 15.71 -3.08
C ALA A 130 1.56 15.59 -3.89
N HIS A 131 1.68 15.57 -5.23
CA HIS A 131 0.53 15.35 -6.11
C HIS A 131 -0.12 13.98 -5.84
N SER A 132 0.67 12.93 -5.68
CA SER A 132 0.16 11.58 -5.36
C SER A 132 -0.49 11.52 -3.97
N LEU A 133 0.12 12.14 -2.96
CA LEU A 133 -0.41 12.21 -1.60
C LEU A 133 -1.75 12.96 -1.54
N SER A 134 -1.95 13.99 -2.36
CA SER A 134 -3.21 14.75 -2.41
C SER A 134 -4.42 13.90 -2.82
N LYS A 135 -4.18 12.80 -3.52
CA LYS A 135 -5.22 11.87 -4.02
C LYS A 135 -5.45 10.67 -3.11
N LEU A 136 -4.63 10.51 -2.06
CA LEU A 136 -4.63 9.33 -1.21
C LEU A 136 -5.11 9.67 0.20
N HIS A 137 -5.79 8.71 0.81
CA HIS A 137 -6.20 8.78 2.20
C HIS A 137 -5.62 7.60 2.96
N PHE A 138 -4.73 7.89 3.90
CA PHE A 138 -4.17 6.88 4.78
C PHE A 138 -5.05 6.70 6.01
N SER A 139 -5.16 5.47 6.49
CA SER A 139 -5.84 5.17 7.76
C SER A 139 -5.00 5.69 8.92
N VAL A 140 -5.64 6.29 9.93
CA VAL A 140 -4.99 6.83 11.14
C VAL A 140 -4.37 5.75 12.05
N LYS A 141 -4.42 4.47 11.66
CA LYS A 141 -3.47 3.48 12.20
C LYS A 141 -1.99 3.82 11.88
N ALA A 142 -1.73 4.82 11.03
CA ALA A 142 -0.41 5.38 10.81
C ALA A 142 0.25 5.81 12.14
N ILE A 143 1.47 5.35 12.35
CA ILE A 143 2.23 5.55 13.58
C ILE A 143 2.62 7.04 13.66
N PRO A 144 2.42 7.74 14.79
CA PRO A 144 2.78 9.17 14.93
C PRO A 144 4.22 9.50 14.52
N LYS A 145 5.15 8.56 14.73
CA LYS A 145 6.56 8.65 14.33
C LYS A 145 6.77 8.66 12.80
N GLU A 146 5.95 7.96 12.03
CA GLU A 146 6.04 7.99 10.56
C GLU A 146 5.64 9.36 10.02
N ILE A 147 4.56 9.92 10.56
CA ILE A 147 4.05 11.23 10.14
C ILE A 147 5.08 12.33 10.42
N SER A 148 5.77 12.30 11.57
CA SER A 148 6.79 13.30 11.89
C SER A 148 7.99 13.26 10.95
N ILE A 149 8.47 12.07 10.56
CA ILE A 149 9.55 11.89 9.57
C ILE A 149 9.14 12.52 8.23
N LEU A 150 7.91 12.25 7.79
CA LEU A 150 7.39 12.78 6.53
C LEU A 150 7.29 14.31 6.54
N GLN A 151 6.79 14.89 7.63
CA GLN A 151 6.65 16.33 7.78
C GLN A 151 8.01 17.04 7.78
N GLN A 152 9.03 16.48 8.43
CA GLN A 152 10.40 17.01 8.40
C GLN A 152 10.98 17.10 6.98
N LEU A 153 10.55 16.21 6.09
CA LEU A 153 10.97 16.19 4.69
C LEU A 153 10.07 17.04 3.77
N GLY A 154 9.00 17.63 4.31
CA GLY A 154 8.04 18.46 3.61
C GLY A 154 6.89 17.68 2.96
N PHE A 155 6.58 16.48 3.45
CA PHE A 155 5.46 15.66 3.00
C PHE A 155 4.32 15.70 4.02
N PHE A 156 3.11 16.00 3.54
CA PHE A 156 1.92 16.19 4.38
C PHE A 156 0.81 15.22 3.95
N PRO A 157 0.84 13.95 4.39
CA PRO A 157 -0.17 12.97 4.02
C PRO A 157 -1.53 13.29 4.67
N HIS A 158 -2.61 13.19 3.90
CA HIS A 158 -3.97 13.28 4.44
C HIS A 158 -4.36 11.97 5.15
N CYS A 159 -4.58 12.05 6.46
CA CYS A 159 -5.00 10.91 7.28
C CYS A 159 -6.50 11.02 7.61
N ARG A 160 -7.29 10.00 7.26
CA ARG A 160 -8.72 9.95 7.63
C ARG A 160 -8.88 9.26 8.98
N VAL A 161 -9.40 10.00 9.96
CA VAL A 161 -9.90 9.40 11.20
C VAL A 161 -11.18 8.65 10.86
N LYS A 162 -11.17 7.31 10.93
CA LYS A 162 -12.42 6.55 10.93
C LYS A 162 -13.14 6.89 12.23
N GLN A 163 -14.23 7.64 12.15
CA GLN A 163 -15.11 7.85 13.29
C GLN A 163 -15.78 6.52 13.60
N CYS A 164 -15.35 5.87 14.69
CA CYS A 164 -16.08 4.74 15.25
C CYS A 164 -17.27 5.31 16.02
N LYS A 165 -18.48 5.07 15.54
CA LYS A 165 -19.69 5.33 16.32
C LYS A 165 -19.91 4.11 17.20
N PHE A 166 -19.78 4.27 18.51
CA PHE A 166 -20.28 3.27 19.44
C PHE A 166 -21.80 3.29 19.37
N ILE A 167 -22.37 2.28 18.70
CA ILE A 167 -23.80 2.06 18.68
C ILE A 167 -24.08 1.16 19.89
N ARG A 168 -24.76 1.72 20.90
CA ARG A 168 -25.27 0.93 22.02
C ARG A 168 -26.54 0.22 21.57
N TRP A 169 -26.57 -1.10 21.72
CA TRP A 169 -27.80 -1.88 21.54
C TRP A 169 -28.83 -1.45 22.58
N ILE A 170 -30.05 -1.15 22.13
CA ILE A 170 -31.18 -0.77 22.98
C ILE A 170 -32.15 -1.95 22.95
N PRO A 171 -32.56 -2.48 24.13
CA PRO A 171 -33.50 -3.59 24.17
C PRO A 171 -34.84 -3.19 23.54
N PRO A 172 -35.50 -4.12 22.84
CA PRO A 172 -36.78 -3.86 22.21
C PRO A 172 -37.88 -3.55 23.22
N ILE A 173 -38.98 -2.96 22.72
CA ILE A 173 -40.19 -2.69 23.51
C ILE A 173 -40.92 -3.99 23.92
N LEU A 174 -40.79 -5.06 23.11
CA LEU A 174 -41.32 -6.40 23.43
C LEU A 174 -40.33 -7.20 24.28
N ASP A 175 -40.81 -8.28 24.90
CA ASP A 175 -40.00 -9.09 25.83
C ASP A 175 -38.81 -9.79 25.17
N PHE A 176 -38.82 -10.01 23.84
CA PHE A 176 -37.76 -10.73 23.13
C PHE A 176 -37.36 -10.12 21.77
N SER A 177 -36.06 -10.18 21.46
CA SER A 177 -35.48 -9.84 20.14
C SER A 177 -34.71 -11.01 19.55
N LEU A 178 -34.82 -11.19 18.23
CA LEU A 178 -34.02 -12.14 17.47
C LEU A 178 -32.89 -11.39 16.74
N ASN A 179 -31.65 -11.79 17.00
CA ASN A 179 -30.47 -11.35 16.25
C ASN A 179 -29.90 -12.53 15.47
N VAL A 180 -29.73 -12.37 14.16
CA VAL A 180 -29.18 -13.40 13.27
C VAL A 180 -28.02 -12.86 12.46
N ASP A 181 -27.13 -13.75 12.05
CA ASP A 181 -26.01 -13.44 11.17
C ASP A 181 -25.71 -14.66 10.29
N GLY A 182 -25.60 -14.43 8.99
CA GLY A 182 -25.23 -15.43 7.98
C GLY A 182 -23.87 -15.13 7.35
N ALA A 183 -23.00 -16.14 7.29
CA ALA A 183 -21.65 -16.00 6.74
C ALA A 183 -21.40 -17.00 5.59
N GLY A 184 -20.71 -16.54 4.55
CA GLY A 184 -20.24 -17.35 3.42
C GLY A 184 -18.74 -17.17 3.15
N LYS A 185 -18.00 -18.26 2.97
CA LYS A 185 -16.58 -18.26 2.57
C LYS A 185 -16.45 -18.06 1.06
N GLY A 186 -16.61 -16.83 0.61
CA GLY A 186 -16.70 -16.47 -0.82
C GLY A 186 -18.14 -16.22 -1.26
N ASN A 187 -18.34 -15.88 -2.53
CA ASN A 187 -19.67 -15.67 -3.09
C ASN A 187 -19.73 -16.16 -4.55
N PRO A 188 -20.00 -17.46 -4.79
CA PRO A 188 -20.46 -18.47 -3.83
C PRO A 188 -19.34 -19.24 -3.08
N GLY A 189 -19.67 -19.88 -1.96
CA GLY A 189 -18.76 -20.64 -1.11
C GLY A 189 -19.45 -21.36 0.06
N ASP A 190 -18.70 -22.00 0.94
CA ASP A 190 -19.26 -22.67 2.13
C ASP A 190 -19.95 -21.66 3.05
N CYS A 191 -21.20 -21.94 3.40
CA CYS A 191 -22.07 -21.05 4.15
C CYS A 191 -22.54 -21.67 5.46
N GLY A 192 -22.69 -20.83 6.46
CA GLY A 192 -23.36 -21.14 7.71
C GLY A 192 -23.97 -19.88 8.28
N GLY A 193 -24.79 -20.03 9.31
CA GLY A 193 -25.34 -18.89 10.00
C GLY A 193 -25.83 -19.29 11.37
N GLY A 194 -26.32 -18.31 12.11
CA GLY A 194 -26.80 -18.54 13.45
C GLY A 194 -27.45 -17.29 14.01
N GLY A 195 -27.77 -17.36 15.28
CA GLY A 195 -28.40 -16.24 15.95
C GLY A 195 -28.63 -16.50 17.43
N CYS A 196 -29.17 -15.49 18.08
CA CYS A 196 -29.60 -15.56 19.45
C CYS A 196 -30.91 -14.80 19.66
N ILE A 197 -31.76 -15.35 20.53
CA ILE A 197 -32.93 -14.67 21.07
C ILE A 197 -32.53 -14.10 22.43
N ARG A 198 -32.81 -12.81 22.63
CA ARG A 198 -32.52 -12.10 23.88
C ARG A 198 -33.79 -11.66 24.56
N ASP A 199 -33.76 -11.60 25.88
CA ASP A 199 -34.84 -11.00 26.67
C ASP A 199 -34.75 -9.46 26.69
N LYS A 200 -35.74 -8.81 27.32
CA LYS A 200 -35.77 -7.36 27.56
C LYS A 200 -34.61 -6.80 28.37
N HIS A 201 -33.87 -7.65 29.09
CA HIS A 201 -32.66 -7.26 29.83
C HIS A 201 -31.40 -7.38 28.96
N GLY A 202 -31.52 -7.90 27.73
CA GLY A 202 -30.42 -8.15 26.80
C GLY A 202 -29.71 -9.48 27.01
N SER A 203 -30.20 -10.32 27.93
CA SER A 203 -29.64 -11.63 28.23
C SER A 203 -29.97 -12.59 27.09
N VAL A 204 -29.00 -13.40 26.65
CA VAL A 204 -29.24 -14.46 25.67
C VAL A 204 -30.03 -15.58 26.34
N VAL A 205 -31.21 -15.86 25.82
CA VAL A 205 -32.09 -16.94 26.31
C VAL A 205 -31.94 -18.18 25.44
N ILE A 206 -31.81 -17.99 24.13
CA ILE A 206 -31.63 -19.07 23.16
C ILE A 206 -30.55 -18.67 22.16
N ALA A 207 -29.70 -19.62 21.77
CA ALA A 207 -28.72 -19.44 20.71
C ALA A 207 -28.71 -20.65 19.78
N PHE A 208 -28.42 -20.43 18.51
CA PHE A 208 -28.34 -21.49 17.50
C PHE A 208 -27.26 -21.18 16.47
N SER A 209 -26.78 -22.24 15.82
CA SER A 209 -25.93 -22.17 14.63
C SER A 209 -26.23 -23.34 13.71
N HIS A 210 -26.06 -23.14 12.40
CA HIS A 210 -26.37 -24.14 11.39
C HIS A 210 -25.43 -24.00 10.19
N PHE A 211 -24.99 -25.14 9.63
CA PHE A 211 -24.21 -25.18 8.40
C PHE A 211 -25.13 -25.34 7.18
N TYR A 212 -25.08 -24.40 6.25
CA TYR A 212 -26.00 -24.32 5.11
C TYR A 212 -25.45 -24.91 3.81
N GLY A 213 -24.21 -25.41 3.82
CA GLY A 213 -23.55 -25.94 2.62
C GLY A 213 -23.08 -24.84 1.68
N TYR A 214 -22.93 -25.16 0.40
CA TYR A 214 -22.42 -24.24 -0.59
C TYR A 214 -23.48 -23.23 -1.05
N GLY A 215 -23.19 -21.93 -0.99
CA GLY A 215 -24.16 -20.87 -1.30
C GLY A 215 -23.57 -19.45 -1.32
N SER A 216 -24.44 -18.43 -1.41
CA SER A 216 -24.07 -17.02 -1.29
C SER A 216 -24.21 -16.52 0.15
N SER A 217 -23.54 -15.42 0.48
CA SER A 217 -23.73 -14.76 1.79
C SER A 217 -25.20 -14.36 2.02
N MET A 218 -25.89 -13.90 0.98
CA MET A 218 -27.32 -13.57 1.06
C MET A 218 -28.20 -14.78 1.39
N LEU A 219 -27.87 -15.96 0.85
CA LEU A 219 -28.57 -17.20 1.19
C LEU A 219 -28.36 -17.57 2.67
N ALA A 220 -27.12 -17.42 3.16
CA ALA A 220 -26.78 -17.69 4.55
C ALA A 220 -27.59 -16.80 5.51
N GLU A 221 -27.66 -15.49 5.22
CA GLU A 221 -28.43 -14.51 6.00
C GLU A 221 -29.92 -14.85 6.03
N ALA A 222 -30.51 -15.15 4.86
CA ALA A 222 -31.92 -15.50 4.77
C ALA A 222 -32.26 -16.80 5.52
N ARG A 223 -31.37 -17.81 5.47
CA ARG A 223 -31.55 -19.06 6.19
C ARG A 223 -31.38 -18.90 7.70
N ALA A 224 -30.41 -18.11 8.15
CA ALA A 224 -30.23 -17.79 9.57
C ALA A 224 -31.48 -17.11 10.15
N LEU A 225 -32.07 -16.17 9.41
CA LEU A 225 -33.34 -15.55 9.79
C LEU A 225 -34.49 -16.57 9.88
N CYS A 226 -34.62 -17.43 8.86
CA CYS A 226 -35.66 -18.46 8.82
C CYS A 226 -35.56 -19.42 10.01
N ASP A 227 -34.36 -19.89 10.33
CA ASP A 227 -34.12 -20.77 11.47
C ASP A 227 -34.45 -20.07 12.80
N GLY A 228 -34.05 -18.81 12.94
CA GLY A 228 -34.36 -18.01 14.13
C GLY A 228 -35.86 -17.81 14.34
N LEU A 229 -36.62 -17.55 13.28
CA LEU A 229 -38.09 -17.41 13.33
C LEU A 229 -38.77 -18.72 13.69
N ARG A 230 -38.33 -19.84 13.10
CA ARG A 230 -38.85 -21.18 13.44
C ARG A 230 -38.58 -21.55 14.88
N LEU A 231 -37.39 -21.20 15.37
CA LEU A 231 -37.01 -21.45 16.76
C LEU A 231 -37.90 -20.64 17.71
N ALA A 232 -38.15 -19.36 17.42
CA ALA A 232 -39.04 -18.55 18.23
C ALA A 232 -40.47 -19.08 18.25
N ASP A 233 -41.01 -19.51 17.11
CA ASP A 233 -42.34 -20.11 17.01
C ASP A 233 -42.44 -21.42 17.84
N PHE A 234 -41.43 -22.30 17.71
CA PHE A 234 -41.36 -23.54 18.47
C PHE A 234 -41.39 -23.33 19.99
N PHE A 235 -40.76 -22.25 20.49
CA PHE A 235 -40.76 -21.89 21.90
C PHE A 235 -41.91 -20.95 22.32
N GLY A 236 -42.83 -20.61 21.41
CA GLY A 236 -43.95 -19.70 21.68
C GLY A 236 -43.51 -18.25 21.99
N ILE A 237 -42.36 -17.83 21.48
CA ILE A 237 -41.76 -16.51 21.74
C ILE A 237 -42.27 -15.48 20.73
N ARG A 238 -42.83 -14.38 21.24
CA ARG A 238 -43.27 -13.26 20.42
C ARG A 238 -42.12 -12.26 20.21
N LEU A 239 -41.54 -12.29 19.01
CA LEU A 239 -40.39 -11.46 18.66
C LEU A 239 -40.78 -10.03 18.28
N SER A 240 -39.88 -9.10 18.61
CA SER A 240 -39.77 -7.81 17.95
C SER A 240 -38.68 -7.89 16.87
N MET A 241 -39.00 -7.44 15.67
CA MET A 241 -38.01 -7.27 14.59
C MET A 241 -37.25 -5.97 14.86
N ILE A 242 -35.94 -6.07 15.08
CA ILE A 242 -35.06 -4.90 15.16
C ILE A 242 -34.39 -4.79 13.79
N ASN A 243 -34.70 -3.73 13.05
CA ASN A 243 -33.94 -3.31 11.86
C ASN A 243 -32.65 -2.59 12.26
#